data_AF-A0A9Q0MQW8-F1
#
_entry.id   AF-A0A9Q0MQW8-F1
#
_cell.length_a   1.000
_cell.length_b   1.000
_cell.length_c   1.000
_cell.angle_alpha   90.00
_cell.angle_beta   90.00
_cell.angle_gamma   90.00
#
_symmetry.space_group_name_H-M   'P 1'
#
loop_
_entity.id
_entity.type
_entity.pdbx_description
1 polymer ?
#
loop_
_entity_poly.entity_id
_entity_poly.type
_entity_poly.pdbx_seq_one_letter_code
_entity_poly.pdbx_strand_id
1 'polypeptide(L)'
;MRRFIKNWLSLRVFAMTLLANSCYGVTIDIDTSQAPDLANFGNMLKKVLIPWYPIVSAELASPNFTPTDKMTIIFDINYAGIAVTNLNENKIVCSVKYYRRFQDDVGSLIHEMTHIIQNPNRNCPIWIIEGVADWFRYYKYEPSSRMPSKPQSTDSYMRGYGVTAYFLQYVIDNTPQMQAPYHMVYWVNKDCREGTYNDSIWPRLTGKTLSQLWQDMLTSPKPVPLDPGKYGCYLGYCWSWCYQRNSGHWCYTTKVQKNDKGWVQCKSSSECNENWQCAGECYSK
;
A
#
# COMPACT_ATOMS: atom_id res chain seq x y z
N MET A 1 -14.75 -18.62 59.26
CA MET A 1 -13.45 -19.26 58.95
C MET A 1 -13.55 -19.87 57.55
N ARG A 2 -12.68 -19.44 56.61
CA ARG A 2 -12.33 -20.06 55.29
C ARG A 2 -13.45 -20.09 54.21
N ARG A 3 -13.48 -19.11 53.28
CA ARG A 3 -12.87 -19.10 51.91
C ARG A 3 -13.32 -20.26 51.02
N PHE A 4 -14.09 -19.97 49.95
CA PHE A 4 -13.90 -20.55 48.61
C PHE A 4 -14.48 -19.62 47.53
N ILE A 5 -13.58 -18.88 46.90
CA ILE A 5 -13.74 -18.20 45.61
C ILE A 5 -13.04 -19.10 44.58
N LYS A 6 -13.71 -19.53 43.50
CA LYS A 6 -13.10 -19.94 42.22
C LYS A 6 -14.12 -19.65 41.11
N ASN A 7 -14.12 -18.43 40.57
CA ASN A 7 -13.51 -18.05 39.28
C ASN A 7 -13.71 -19.07 38.16
N TRP A 8 -14.74 -18.86 37.34
CA TRP A 8 -14.84 -19.35 35.97
C TRP A 8 -14.43 -18.21 35.02
N LEU A 9 -13.14 -18.09 34.73
CA LEU A 9 -12.66 -17.40 33.54
C LEU A 9 -12.18 -18.47 32.56
N SER A 10 -12.97 -18.71 31.54
CA SER A 10 -12.57 -19.45 30.35
C SER A 10 -11.56 -18.60 29.58
N LEU A 11 -10.27 -18.81 29.85
CA LEU A 11 -9.19 -18.36 28.98
C LEU A 11 -9.29 -19.15 27.66
N ARG A 12 -9.97 -18.59 26.67
CA ARG A 12 -9.70 -18.93 25.27
C ARG A 12 -8.37 -18.27 24.92
N VAL A 13 -7.28 -19.02 25.11
CA VAL A 13 -5.99 -18.72 24.51
C VAL A 13 -6.20 -18.79 23.01
N PHE A 14 -6.41 -17.64 22.38
CA PHE A 14 -6.23 -17.52 20.93
C PHE A 14 -4.77 -17.83 20.67
N ALA A 15 -4.51 -18.96 20.03
CA ALA A 15 -3.21 -19.26 19.48
C ALA A 15 -2.87 -18.14 18.49
N MET A 16 -1.97 -17.24 18.90
CA MET A 16 -1.22 -16.39 17.96
C MET A 16 -0.38 -17.37 17.15
N THR A 17 -0.90 -17.80 16.01
CA THR A 17 -0.09 -18.44 14.97
C THR A 17 1.02 -17.44 14.62
N LEU A 18 2.24 -17.75 15.05
CA LEU A 18 3.43 -17.19 14.43
C LEU A 18 3.29 -17.45 12.94
N LEU A 19 3.11 -16.39 12.15
CA LEU A 19 3.30 -16.48 10.72
C LEU A 19 4.76 -16.88 10.53
N ALA A 20 4.97 -18.12 10.06
CA ALA A 20 6.24 -18.52 9.53
C ALA A 20 6.64 -17.44 8.50
N ASN A 21 7.80 -16.81 8.68
CA ASN A 21 8.45 -16.06 7.62
C ASN A 21 8.78 -17.06 6.50
N SER A 22 7.81 -17.36 5.64
CA SER A 22 8.09 -17.99 4.36
C SER A 22 8.92 -17.00 3.57
N CYS A 23 10.19 -17.33 3.33
CA CYS A 23 11.02 -16.62 2.38
C CYS A 23 10.40 -16.80 1.00
N TYR A 24 9.51 -15.87 0.61
CA TYR A 24 8.98 -15.80 -0.75
C TYR A 24 10.13 -15.40 -1.68
N GLY A 25 10.70 -16.37 -2.38
CA GLY A 25 11.69 -16.16 -3.43
C GLY A 25 11.05 -16.24 -4.80
N VAL A 26 11.68 -15.62 -5.80
CA VAL A 26 11.25 -15.72 -7.20
C VAL A 26 12.45 -15.87 -8.13
N THR A 27 12.31 -16.72 -9.13
CA THR A 27 13.17 -16.77 -10.31
C THR A 27 12.49 -15.99 -11.42
N ILE A 28 13.18 -14.97 -11.94
CA ILE A 28 12.69 -14.15 -13.05
C ILE A 28 13.51 -14.47 -14.29
N ASP A 29 12.88 -15.04 -15.30
CA ASP A 29 13.46 -15.20 -16.64
C ASP A 29 13.15 -13.94 -17.46
N ILE A 30 14.13 -13.41 -18.19
CA ILE A 30 13.94 -12.22 -19.03
C ILE A 30 14.35 -12.53 -20.45
N ASP A 31 13.42 -12.34 -21.37
CA ASP A 31 13.62 -12.51 -22.80
C ASP A 31 13.60 -11.16 -23.51
N THR A 32 14.79 -10.73 -23.95
CA THR A 32 15.00 -9.53 -24.77
C THR A 32 15.34 -9.87 -26.22
N SER A 33 15.02 -11.08 -26.71
CA SER A 33 15.38 -11.54 -28.06
C SER A 33 14.87 -10.61 -29.17
N GLN A 34 13.69 -10.01 -29.00
CA GLN A 34 13.14 -9.04 -29.96
C GLN A 34 13.64 -7.60 -29.77
N ALA A 35 14.34 -7.32 -28.66
CA ALA A 35 14.95 -6.03 -28.38
C ALA A 35 16.26 -6.18 -27.59
N PRO A 36 17.34 -6.69 -28.23
CA PRO A 36 18.61 -6.92 -27.56
C PRO A 36 19.22 -5.65 -26.92
N ASP A 37 18.87 -4.47 -27.44
CA ASP A 37 19.25 -3.17 -26.89
C ASP A 37 18.70 -2.92 -25.47
N LEU A 38 17.63 -3.62 -25.07
CA LEU A 38 17.03 -3.54 -23.74
C LEU A 38 17.61 -4.58 -22.74
N ALA A 39 18.63 -5.35 -23.12
CA ALA A 39 19.24 -6.37 -22.24
C ALA A 39 19.72 -5.79 -20.89
N ASN A 40 20.35 -4.61 -20.90
CA ASN A 40 20.79 -3.94 -19.69
C ASN A 40 19.62 -3.48 -18.81
N PHE A 41 18.55 -2.98 -19.43
CA PHE A 41 17.32 -2.63 -18.73
C PHE A 41 16.70 -3.87 -18.08
N GLY A 42 16.59 -4.99 -18.81
CA GLY A 42 16.13 -6.27 -18.27
C GLY A 42 16.96 -6.74 -17.06
N ASN A 43 18.29 -6.70 -17.15
CA ASN A 43 19.16 -7.05 -16.03
C ASN A 43 18.96 -6.13 -14.82
N MET A 44 18.69 -4.84 -15.04
CA MET A 44 18.33 -3.91 -13.98
C MET A 44 16.96 -4.26 -13.36
N LEU A 45 15.94 -4.61 -14.17
CA LEU A 45 14.63 -5.05 -13.66
C LEU A 45 14.78 -6.23 -12.69
N LYS A 46 15.61 -7.25 -13.00
CA LYS A 46 15.88 -8.36 -12.07
C LYS A 46 16.39 -7.88 -10.71
N LYS A 47 17.32 -6.92 -10.71
CA LYS A 47 17.92 -6.37 -9.48
C LYS A 47 16.91 -5.63 -8.61
N VAL A 48 15.82 -5.12 -9.20
CA VAL A 48 14.74 -4.44 -8.48
C VAL A 48 13.63 -5.41 -8.09
N LEU A 49 13.12 -6.20 -9.02
CA LEU A 49 11.95 -7.04 -8.81
C LEU A 49 12.21 -8.20 -7.83
N ILE A 50 13.39 -8.83 -7.87
CA ILE A 50 13.70 -9.96 -6.98
C ILE A 50 13.64 -9.55 -5.49
N PRO A 51 14.27 -8.44 -5.04
CA PRO A 51 14.12 -7.95 -3.66
C PRO A 51 12.70 -7.46 -3.31
N TRP A 52 11.97 -6.91 -4.27
CA TRP A 52 10.61 -6.41 -4.05
C TRP A 52 9.57 -7.52 -3.97
N TYR A 53 9.78 -8.64 -4.65
CA TYR A 53 8.87 -9.79 -4.65
C TYR A 53 8.46 -10.27 -3.25
N PRO A 54 9.38 -10.53 -2.30
CA PRO A 54 9.00 -10.93 -0.95
C PRO A 54 8.24 -9.85 -0.17
N ILE A 55 8.53 -8.57 -0.42
CA ILE A 55 7.85 -7.45 0.25
C ILE A 55 6.38 -7.42 -0.16
N VAL A 56 6.11 -7.45 -1.47
CA VAL A 56 4.75 -7.47 -2.02
C VAL A 56 4.03 -8.76 -1.60
N SER A 57 4.71 -9.91 -1.63
CA SER A 57 4.14 -11.20 -1.22
C SER A 57 3.72 -11.22 0.25
N ALA A 58 4.52 -10.63 1.14
CA ALA A 58 4.20 -10.55 2.56
C ALA A 58 2.98 -9.64 2.82
N GLU A 59 2.90 -8.47 2.19
CA GLU A 59 1.77 -7.55 2.35
C GLU A 59 0.48 -8.07 1.69
N LEU A 60 0.60 -8.89 0.64
CA LEU A 60 -0.51 -9.56 -0.04
C LEU A 60 -0.69 -11.02 0.39
N ALA A 61 -0.17 -11.44 1.54
CA ALA A 61 -0.31 -12.81 2.00
C ALA A 61 -1.78 -13.23 2.11
N SER A 62 -2.08 -14.51 1.89
CA SER A 62 -3.39 -15.07 2.25
C SER A 62 -3.18 -16.48 2.80
N PRO A 63 -3.96 -16.92 3.80
CA PRO A 63 -3.68 -18.15 4.54
C PRO A 63 -3.50 -19.42 3.69
N ASN A 64 -4.20 -19.51 2.55
CA ASN A 64 -4.21 -20.70 1.69
C ASN A 64 -3.64 -20.43 0.29
N PHE A 65 -2.77 -19.43 0.16
CA PHE A 65 -2.18 -19.06 -1.12
C PHE A 65 -0.68 -18.87 -0.99
N THR A 66 0.05 -19.50 -1.91
CA THR A 66 1.48 -19.26 -2.10
C THR A 66 1.67 -18.71 -3.51
N PRO A 67 2.26 -17.52 -3.69
CA PRO A 67 2.53 -16.98 -5.01
C PRO A 67 3.58 -17.83 -5.73
N THR A 68 3.59 -17.78 -7.06
CA THR A 68 4.55 -18.54 -7.89
C THR A 68 5.99 -18.17 -7.53
N ASP A 69 6.90 -19.15 -7.50
CA ASP A 69 8.33 -18.89 -7.34
C ASP A 69 9.05 -18.67 -8.68
N LYS A 70 8.30 -18.63 -9.79
CA LYS A 70 8.82 -18.39 -11.13
C LYS A 70 7.91 -17.49 -11.96
N MET A 71 8.52 -16.54 -12.66
CA MET A 71 7.85 -15.69 -13.66
C MET A 71 8.78 -15.36 -14.83
N THR A 72 8.18 -14.94 -15.94
CA THR A 72 8.91 -14.55 -17.17
C THR A 72 8.55 -13.12 -17.55
N ILE A 73 9.53 -12.34 -17.99
CA ILE A 73 9.32 -11.02 -18.60
C ILE A 73 9.80 -11.10 -20.04
N ILE A 74 8.95 -10.74 -21.00
CA ILE A 74 9.32 -10.68 -22.41
C ILE A 74 9.21 -9.25 -22.92
N PHE A 75 10.06 -8.88 -23.87
CA PHE A 75 9.93 -7.63 -24.61
C PHE A 75 9.38 -7.93 -26.01
N ASP A 76 8.17 -7.46 -26.28
CA ASP A 76 7.46 -7.70 -27.54
C ASP A 76 7.39 -6.41 -28.37
N ILE A 77 7.85 -6.48 -29.61
CA ILE A 77 7.85 -5.34 -30.53
C ILE A 77 6.45 -4.98 -31.05
N ASN A 78 5.52 -5.93 -31.00
CA ASN A 78 4.14 -5.77 -31.47
C ASN A 78 3.19 -5.35 -30.35
N TYR A 79 3.61 -5.40 -29.09
CA TYR A 79 2.76 -4.99 -27.97
C TYR A 79 2.63 -3.47 -27.89
N ALA A 80 1.38 -2.99 -28.00
CA ALA A 80 1.05 -1.58 -28.14
C ALA A 80 0.83 -0.82 -26.81
N GLY A 81 0.66 -1.54 -25.69
CA GLY A 81 0.50 -0.96 -24.35
C GLY A 81 1.83 -0.55 -23.70
N ILE A 82 1.85 -0.47 -22.38
CA ILE A 82 3.08 -0.24 -21.59
C ILE A 82 3.68 -1.60 -21.20
N ALA A 83 2.96 -2.30 -20.33
CA ALA A 83 3.16 -3.71 -20.03
C ALA A 83 1.80 -4.35 -19.73
N VAL A 84 1.76 -5.69 -19.70
CA VAL A 84 0.58 -6.45 -19.27
C VAL A 84 1.00 -7.79 -18.66
N THR A 85 0.27 -8.21 -17.64
CA THR A 85 0.41 -9.51 -17.00
C THR A 85 -0.52 -10.56 -17.62
N ASN A 86 0.05 -11.71 -17.97
CA ASN A 86 -0.66 -12.95 -18.24
C ASN A 86 -0.50 -13.89 -17.04
N LEU A 87 -1.55 -13.99 -16.23
CA LEU A 87 -1.57 -14.78 -14.99
C LEU A 87 -1.46 -16.29 -15.24
N ASN A 88 -1.99 -16.80 -16.36
CA ASN A 88 -1.95 -18.23 -16.67
C ASN A 88 -0.52 -18.72 -16.92
N GLU A 89 0.35 -17.83 -17.39
CA GLU A 89 1.74 -18.13 -17.73
C GLU A 89 2.74 -17.53 -16.74
N ASN A 90 2.27 -16.81 -15.72
CA ASN A 90 3.11 -15.97 -14.84
C ASN A 90 4.07 -15.08 -15.66
N LYS A 91 3.55 -14.45 -16.71
CA LYS A 91 4.34 -13.74 -17.72
C LYS A 91 3.96 -12.27 -17.80
N ILE A 92 4.96 -11.39 -17.80
CA ILE A 92 4.79 -9.97 -18.13
C ILE A 92 5.25 -9.73 -19.56
N VAL A 93 4.40 -9.10 -20.36
CA VAL A 93 4.73 -8.65 -21.72
C VAL A 93 5.00 -7.15 -21.69
N CYS A 94 6.20 -6.75 -22.08
CA CYS A 94 6.67 -5.36 -22.08
C CYS A 94 6.70 -4.79 -23.50
N SER A 95 6.25 -3.55 -23.68
CA SER A 95 6.35 -2.89 -24.98
C SER A 95 7.78 -2.42 -25.26
N VAL A 96 8.40 -2.96 -26.31
CA VAL A 96 9.70 -2.49 -26.80
C VAL A 96 9.66 -1.00 -27.13
N LYS A 97 8.58 -0.55 -27.78
CA LYS A 97 8.41 0.86 -28.18
C LYS A 97 8.42 1.81 -26.97
N TYR A 98 7.78 1.40 -25.88
CA TYR A 98 7.70 2.19 -24.66
C TYR A 98 9.05 2.21 -23.92
N TYR A 99 9.61 1.04 -23.61
CA TYR A 99 10.82 0.96 -22.78
C TYR A 99 12.12 1.37 -23.48
N ARG A 100 12.12 1.57 -24.80
CA ARG A 100 13.21 2.31 -25.45
C ARG A 100 13.27 3.79 -25.04
N ARG A 101 12.16 4.34 -24.55
CA ARG A 101 12.02 5.77 -24.21
C ARG A 101 11.95 6.02 -22.71
N PHE A 102 11.42 5.06 -21.94
CA PHE A 102 11.07 5.25 -20.53
C PHE A 102 11.63 4.12 -19.64
N GLN A 103 12.95 3.92 -19.65
CA GLN A 103 13.61 2.90 -18.81
C GLN A 103 13.63 3.26 -17.32
N ASP A 104 13.20 4.47 -16.97
CA ASP A 104 13.04 4.95 -15.60
C ASP A 104 11.64 4.64 -15.03
N ASP A 105 10.69 4.15 -15.84
CA ASP A 105 9.38 3.67 -15.38
C ASP A 105 9.45 2.21 -14.91
N VAL A 106 10.29 1.95 -13.92
CA VAL A 106 10.38 0.61 -13.30
C VAL A 106 9.14 0.32 -12.45
N GLY A 107 8.45 1.35 -11.94
CA GLY A 107 7.23 1.17 -11.14
C GLY A 107 6.10 0.51 -11.92
N SER A 108 6.05 0.67 -13.24
CA SER A 108 5.14 -0.12 -14.08
C SER A 108 5.39 -1.63 -14.00
N LEU A 109 6.63 -2.09 -13.81
CA LEU A 109 6.92 -3.52 -13.60
C LEU A 109 6.63 -3.99 -12.18
N ILE A 110 6.69 -3.09 -11.19
CA ILE A 110 6.20 -3.38 -9.83
C ILE A 110 4.68 -3.60 -9.86
N HIS A 111 3.95 -2.78 -10.62
CA HIS A 111 2.51 -2.95 -10.86
C HIS A 111 2.22 -4.33 -11.47
N GLU A 112 2.88 -4.69 -12.57
CA GLU A 112 2.65 -5.99 -13.23
C GLU A 112 3.06 -7.19 -12.36
N MET A 113 4.20 -7.12 -11.67
CA MET A 113 4.62 -8.16 -10.72
C MET A 113 3.59 -8.31 -9.59
N THR A 114 2.97 -7.21 -9.16
CA THR A 114 1.91 -7.24 -8.15
C THR A 114 0.72 -8.04 -8.64
N HIS A 115 0.32 -7.96 -9.91
CA HIS A 115 -0.76 -8.81 -10.44
C HIS A 115 -0.43 -10.30 -10.34
N ILE A 116 0.80 -10.72 -10.65
CA ILE A 116 1.23 -12.12 -10.51
C ILE A 116 1.09 -12.59 -9.05
N ILE A 117 1.51 -11.76 -8.09
CA ILE A 117 1.42 -12.08 -6.66
C ILE A 117 -0.04 -12.04 -6.18
N GLN A 118 -0.81 -11.05 -6.63
CA GLN A 118 -2.22 -10.86 -6.30
C GLN A 118 -3.05 -12.08 -6.72
N ASN A 119 -2.87 -12.53 -7.97
CA ASN A 119 -3.61 -13.62 -8.61
C ASN A 119 -5.10 -13.63 -8.21
N PRO A 120 -5.85 -12.56 -8.56
CA PRO A 120 -7.20 -12.36 -8.06
C PRO A 120 -8.18 -13.37 -8.67
N ASN A 121 -9.26 -13.68 -7.95
CA ASN A 121 -10.38 -14.39 -8.54
C ASN A 121 -11.01 -13.56 -9.67
N ARG A 122 -11.54 -14.21 -10.71
CA ARG A 122 -12.21 -13.56 -11.85
C ARG A 122 -13.35 -12.62 -11.47
N ASN A 123 -13.96 -12.81 -10.29
CA ASN A 123 -15.07 -11.99 -9.80
C ASN A 123 -14.58 -10.73 -9.05
N CYS A 124 -13.28 -10.58 -8.80
CA CYS A 124 -12.74 -9.38 -8.17
C CYS A 124 -12.95 -8.17 -9.09
N PRO A 125 -13.45 -7.03 -8.58
CA PRO A 125 -13.62 -5.83 -9.38
C PRO A 125 -12.28 -5.32 -9.92
N ILE A 126 -12.24 -5.02 -11.22
CA ILE A 126 -11.03 -4.53 -11.92
C ILE A 126 -10.42 -3.33 -11.20
N TRP A 127 -11.24 -2.40 -10.70
CA TRP A 127 -10.73 -1.21 -10.03
C TRP A 127 -9.91 -1.54 -8.77
N ILE A 128 -10.20 -2.63 -8.06
CA ILE A 128 -9.41 -3.10 -6.92
C ILE A 128 -8.15 -3.78 -7.40
N ILE A 129 -8.24 -4.61 -8.45
CA ILE A 129 -7.09 -5.28 -9.07
C ILE A 129 -6.03 -4.24 -9.43
N GLU A 130 -6.40 -3.26 -10.25
CA GLU A 130 -5.54 -2.17 -10.71
C GLU A 130 -5.10 -1.25 -9.56
N GLY A 131 -6.02 -0.93 -8.64
CA GLY A 131 -5.75 -0.03 -7.52
C GLY A 131 -4.74 -0.59 -6.52
N VAL A 132 -4.78 -1.89 -6.24
CA VAL A 132 -3.80 -2.57 -5.39
C VAL A 132 -2.43 -2.56 -6.05
N ALA A 133 -2.35 -2.90 -7.35
CA ALA A 133 -1.10 -2.88 -8.09
C ALA A 133 -0.46 -1.48 -8.12
N ASP A 134 -1.24 -0.45 -8.40
CA ASP A 134 -0.76 0.93 -8.36
C ASP A 134 -0.50 1.45 -6.94
N TRP A 135 -1.12 0.88 -5.90
CA TRP A 135 -0.77 1.23 -4.54
C TRP A 135 0.65 0.81 -4.19
N PHE A 136 1.09 -0.40 -4.57
CA PHE A 136 2.50 -0.79 -4.42
C PHE A 136 3.43 0.07 -5.28
N ARG A 137 3.04 0.35 -6.52
CA ARG A 137 3.80 1.25 -7.39
C ARG A 137 4.03 2.60 -6.72
N TYR A 138 2.97 3.29 -6.33
CA TYR A 138 3.09 4.68 -5.90
C TYR A 138 3.45 4.84 -4.42
N TYR A 139 2.81 4.10 -3.52
CA TYR A 139 2.96 4.30 -2.08
C TYR A 139 4.06 3.45 -1.43
N LYS A 140 4.69 2.54 -2.19
CA LYS A 140 5.82 1.74 -1.69
C LYS A 140 7.08 1.95 -2.51
N TYR A 141 6.98 1.94 -3.84
CA TYR A 141 8.15 1.92 -4.72
C TYR A 141 8.58 3.30 -5.23
N GLU A 142 7.67 4.03 -5.89
CA GLU A 142 7.98 5.30 -6.54
C GLU A 142 8.30 6.40 -5.51
N PRO A 143 9.15 7.38 -5.84
CA PRO A 143 9.38 8.52 -4.99
C PRO A 143 8.14 9.41 -4.90
N SER A 144 8.05 10.20 -3.83
CA SER A 144 6.93 11.12 -3.58
C SER A 144 6.65 12.11 -4.72
N SER A 145 7.63 12.38 -5.60
CA SER A 145 7.47 13.24 -6.78
C SER A 145 6.62 12.62 -7.89
N ARG A 146 6.34 11.31 -7.84
CA ARG A 146 5.57 10.56 -8.83
C ARG A 146 4.19 10.12 -8.32
N MET A 147 3.77 10.61 -7.17
CA MET A 147 2.49 10.25 -6.56
C MET A 147 1.29 10.63 -7.44
N PRO A 148 0.23 9.81 -7.47
CA PRO A 148 -1.04 10.18 -8.09
C PRO A 148 -1.57 11.47 -7.47
N SER A 149 -2.14 12.30 -8.33
CA SER A 149 -2.88 13.48 -7.90
C SER A 149 -4.13 13.06 -7.12
N LYS A 150 -4.49 13.85 -6.11
CA LYS A 150 -5.75 13.69 -5.40
C LYS A 150 -6.92 13.65 -6.41
N PRO A 151 -7.81 12.64 -6.35
CA PRO A 151 -8.98 12.57 -7.23
C PRO A 151 -9.90 13.79 -7.08
N GLN A 152 -10.54 14.15 -8.19
CA GLN A 152 -11.52 15.23 -8.28
C GLN A 152 -12.95 14.71 -8.11
N SER A 153 -13.92 15.61 -7.91
CA SER A 153 -15.34 15.24 -7.79
C SER A 153 -15.92 14.58 -9.05
N THR A 154 -15.28 14.77 -10.20
CA THR A 154 -15.62 14.11 -11.47
C THR A 154 -14.98 12.73 -11.63
N ASP A 155 -14.07 12.33 -10.73
CA ASP A 155 -13.50 11.00 -10.70
C ASP A 155 -14.39 9.99 -9.96
N SER A 156 -14.07 8.72 -10.13
CA SER A 156 -14.66 7.61 -9.39
C SER A 156 -13.56 6.67 -8.91
N TYR A 157 -13.72 6.11 -7.71
CA TYR A 157 -12.85 5.02 -7.23
C TYR A 157 -12.87 3.80 -8.16
N MET A 158 -13.89 3.66 -9.02
CA MET A 158 -13.98 2.58 -10.01
C MET A 158 -13.04 2.77 -11.21
N ARG A 159 -12.32 3.90 -11.29
CA ARG A 159 -11.37 4.16 -12.39
C ARG A 159 -10.17 3.23 -12.36
N GLY A 160 -9.87 2.61 -11.21
CA GLY A 160 -8.66 1.81 -11.02
C GLY A 160 -7.41 2.67 -10.87
N TYR A 161 -6.26 2.03 -11.01
CA TYR A 161 -4.95 2.67 -11.11
C TYR A 161 -4.67 3.65 -9.96
N GLY A 162 -3.88 4.70 -10.22
CA GLY A 162 -3.51 5.76 -9.28
C GLY A 162 -4.69 6.41 -8.54
N VAL A 163 -5.89 6.46 -9.15
CA VAL A 163 -7.09 7.01 -8.49
C VAL A 163 -7.53 6.11 -7.34
N THR A 164 -7.63 4.80 -7.59
CA THR A 164 -7.94 3.84 -6.54
C THR A 164 -6.80 3.70 -5.55
N ALA A 165 -5.54 3.72 -6.00
CA ALA A 165 -4.38 3.67 -5.11
C ALA A 165 -4.40 4.82 -4.10
N TYR A 166 -4.71 6.04 -4.56
CA TYR A 166 -4.88 7.20 -3.69
C TYR A 166 -6.00 6.98 -2.67
N PHE A 167 -7.15 6.47 -3.13
CA PHE A 167 -8.28 6.17 -2.24
C PHE A 167 -7.93 5.12 -1.18
N LEU A 168 -7.24 4.04 -1.57
CA LEU A 168 -6.79 2.99 -0.64
C LEU A 168 -5.86 3.56 0.43
N GLN A 169 -4.89 4.39 0.03
CA GLN A 169 -4.02 5.06 1.00
C GLN A 169 -4.82 5.98 1.93
N TYR A 170 -5.75 6.77 1.40
CA TYR A 170 -6.60 7.63 2.23
C TYR A 170 -7.34 6.83 3.31
N VAL A 171 -7.93 5.68 2.93
CA VAL A 171 -8.64 4.81 3.87
C VAL A 171 -7.70 4.27 4.96
N ILE A 172 -6.49 3.87 4.59
CA ILE A 172 -5.45 3.40 5.53
C ILE A 172 -5.08 4.51 6.52
N ASP A 173 -4.77 5.71 6.02
CA ASP A 173 -4.33 6.84 6.86
C ASP A 173 -5.43 7.33 7.82
N ASN A 174 -6.69 7.23 7.40
CA ASN A 174 -7.83 7.79 8.12
C ASN A 174 -8.63 6.75 8.92
N THR A 175 -8.20 5.49 8.92
CA THR A 175 -8.82 4.41 9.69
C THR A 175 -7.76 3.71 10.52
N PRO A 176 -7.57 4.06 11.81
CA PRO A 176 -6.49 3.51 12.64
C PRO A 176 -6.43 1.97 12.67
N GLN A 177 -7.59 1.31 12.61
CA GLN A 177 -7.70 -0.15 12.56
C GLN A 177 -7.12 -0.75 11.27
N MET A 178 -7.03 0.03 10.20
CA MET A 178 -6.50 -0.34 8.89
C MET A 178 -5.05 0.11 8.68
N GLN A 179 -4.33 0.49 9.75
CA GLN A 179 -2.89 0.77 9.67
C GLN A 179 -2.05 -0.44 10.07
N ALA A 180 -2.49 -1.21 11.07
CA ALA A 180 -1.76 -2.37 11.58
C ALA A 180 -2.70 -3.37 12.30
N PRO A 181 -2.36 -4.67 12.34
CA PRO A 181 -1.23 -5.31 11.65
C PRO A 181 -1.49 -5.57 10.16
N TYR A 182 -2.74 -5.42 9.70
CA TYR A 182 -3.14 -5.60 8.31
C TYR A 182 -3.90 -4.36 7.83
N HIS A 183 -3.42 -3.77 6.75
CA HIS A 183 -4.03 -2.59 6.16
C HIS A 183 -5.12 -2.94 5.14
N MET A 184 -5.88 -1.93 4.69
CA MET A 184 -7.03 -2.14 3.80
C MET A 184 -6.68 -2.95 2.54
N VAL A 185 -5.50 -2.70 1.94
CA VAL A 185 -4.99 -3.43 0.77
C VAL A 185 -4.89 -4.95 1.01
N TYR A 186 -4.45 -5.39 2.20
CA TYR A 186 -4.42 -6.82 2.55
C TYR A 186 -5.83 -7.42 2.51
N TRP A 187 -6.80 -6.76 3.14
CA TRP A 187 -8.15 -7.28 3.27
C TRP A 187 -8.89 -7.36 1.93
N VAL A 188 -8.81 -6.30 1.12
CA VAL A 188 -9.45 -6.31 -0.21
C VAL A 188 -8.77 -7.33 -1.12
N ASN A 189 -7.44 -7.47 -1.07
CA ASN A 189 -6.73 -8.51 -1.82
C ASN A 189 -7.16 -9.91 -1.39
N LYS A 190 -7.20 -10.18 -0.09
CA LYS A 190 -7.60 -11.48 0.46
C LYS A 190 -9.01 -11.86 -0.02
N ASP A 191 -9.99 -10.97 0.16
CA ASP A 191 -11.37 -11.25 -0.24
C ASP A 191 -11.49 -11.36 -1.78
N CYS A 192 -10.71 -10.60 -2.55
CA CYS A 192 -10.62 -10.74 -4.01
C CYS A 192 -10.03 -12.08 -4.44
N ARG A 193 -8.95 -12.54 -3.80
CA ARG A 193 -8.30 -13.81 -4.10
C ARG A 193 -9.20 -15.00 -3.76
N GLU A 194 -9.92 -14.92 -2.64
CA GLU A 194 -10.88 -15.95 -2.21
C GLU A 194 -12.21 -15.90 -2.98
N GLY A 195 -12.43 -14.88 -3.81
CA GLY A 195 -13.68 -14.71 -4.57
C GLY A 195 -14.88 -14.33 -3.70
N THR A 196 -14.64 -13.80 -2.50
CA THR A 196 -15.65 -13.40 -1.51
C THR A 196 -15.82 -11.89 -1.43
N TYR A 197 -15.04 -11.12 -2.22
CA TYR A 197 -15.13 -9.66 -2.26
C TYR A 197 -16.57 -9.19 -2.48
N ASN A 198 -17.00 -8.28 -1.61
CA ASN A 198 -18.20 -7.49 -1.78
C ASN A 198 -18.08 -6.22 -0.93
N ASP A 199 -18.87 -5.20 -1.26
CA ASP A 199 -18.73 -3.86 -0.66
C ASP A 199 -19.03 -3.80 0.85
N SER A 200 -19.53 -4.87 1.48
CA SER A 200 -19.71 -4.90 2.93
C SER A 200 -18.39 -4.89 3.71
N ILE A 201 -17.26 -5.21 3.07
CA ILE A 201 -15.92 -5.12 3.68
C ILE A 201 -15.63 -3.71 4.19
N TRP A 202 -16.06 -2.67 3.46
CA TRP A 202 -15.80 -1.28 3.80
C TRP A 202 -16.45 -0.88 5.13
N PRO A 203 -17.79 -0.98 5.31
CA PRO A 203 -18.39 -0.65 6.59
C PRO A 203 -18.00 -1.63 7.70
N ARG A 204 -17.76 -2.91 7.37
CA ARG A 204 -17.29 -3.90 8.35
C ARG A 204 -15.96 -3.51 8.99
N LEU A 205 -15.02 -3.00 8.19
CA LEU A 205 -13.66 -2.71 8.66
C LEU A 205 -13.45 -1.23 9.07
N THR A 206 -14.23 -0.31 8.52
CA THR A 206 -14.04 1.14 8.71
C THR A 206 -15.21 1.82 9.43
N GLY A 207 -16.36 1.15 9.55
CA GLY A 207 -17.62 1.75 10.00
C GLY A 207 -18.31 2.65 8.97
N LYS A 208 -17.74 2.83 7.78
CA LYS A 208 -18.27 3.69 6.71
C LYS A 208 -18.45 2.92 5.41
N THR A 209 -19.47 3.29 4.64
CA THR A 209 -19.66 2.75 3.29
C THR A 209 -18.59 3.26 2.33
N LEU A 210 -18.40 2.56 1.21
CA LEU A 210 -17.47 2.97 0.15
C LEU A 210 -17.75 4.39 -0.36
N SER A 211 -19.03 4.74 -0.51
CA SER A 211 -19.46 6.09 -0.91
C SER A 211 -19.12 7.16 0.14
N GLN A 212 -19.34 6.86 1.43
CA GLN A 212 -18.97 7.78 2.51
C GLN A 212 -17.46 8.00 2.56
N LEU A 213 -16.65 6.94 2.49
CA LEU A 213 -15.19 7.04 2.47
C LEU A 213 -14.69 7.86 1.27
N TRP A 214 -15.29 7.66 0.10
CA TRP A 214 -14.95 8.44 -1.10
C TRP A 214 -15.28 9.92 -0.95
N GLN A 215 -16.46 10.25 -0.42
CA GLN A 215 -16.84 11.65 -0.15
C GLN A 215 -15.95 12.29 0.92
N ASP A 216 -15.62 11.54 1.98
CA ASP A 216 -14.68 12.01 3.00
C ASP A 216 -13.31 12.30 2.38
N MET A 217 -12.81 11.44 1.48
CA MET A 217 -11.56 11.67 0.75
C MET A 217 -11.63 12.94 -0.11
N LEU A 218 -12.72 13.12 -0.88
CA LEU A 218 -12.90 14.29 -1.74
C LEU A 218 -12.94 15.60 -0.93
N THR A 219 -13.60 15.59 0.23
CA THR A 219 -13.76 16.77 1.10
C THR A 219 -12.60 17.00 2.06
N SER A 220 -11.80 15.98 2.35
CA SER A 220 -10.60 16.12 3.17
C SER A 220 -9.63 17.11 2.53
N PRO A 221 -8.97 18.00 3.28
CA PRO A 221 -7.90 18.82 2.71
C PRO A 221 -6.89 17.89 2.01
N LYS A 222 -6.30 18.33 0.88
CA LYS A 222 -5.17 17.59 0.29
C LYS A 222 -4.18 17.31 1.43
N PRO A 223 -3.59 16.10 1.53
CA PRO A 223 -2.40 15.90 2.33
C PRO A 223 -1.46 17.02 1.90
N VAL A 224 -1.30 18.00 2.78
CA VAL A 224 -0.55 19.20 2.45
C VAL A 224 0.85 18.70 2.16
N PRO A 225 1.49 19.06 1.04
CA PRO A 225 2.94 18.92 0.92
C PRO A 225 3.53 19.69 2.10
N LEU A 226 3.90 18.99 3.16
CA LEU A 226 4.30 19.62 4.41
C LEU A 226 5.66 20.28 4.17
N ASP A 227 5.64 21.60 3.96
CA ASP A 227 6.80 22.48 3.92
C ASP A 227 6.43 23.86 4.51
N PRO A 228 7.40 24.70 4.90
CA PRO A 228 7.93 24.81 6.24
C PRO A 228 7.19 25.88 7.06
N GLY A 229 6.33 25.40 7.98
CA GLY A 229 5.63 26.16 9.04
C GLY A 229 5.54 25.40 10.38
N LYS A 230 6.42 24.40 10.54
CA LYS A 230 6.83 23.63 11.73
C LYS A 230 5.81 22.77 12.49
N TYR A 231 4.50 23.01 12.43
CA TYR A 231 3.48 22.21 13.15
C TYR A 231 2.06 22.60 12.73
N GLY A 232 1.06 21.81 13.11
CA GLY A 232 -0.34 22.16 12.87
C GLY A 232 -1.31 21.07 13.27
N CYS A 233 -2.58 21.23 12.91
CA CYS A 233 -3.61 20.21 13.13
C CYS A 233 -3.83 19.41 11.85
N TYR A 234 -3.66 18.09 11.92
CA TYR A 234 -3.86 17.18 10.81
C TYR A 234 -4.63 15.95 11.26
N LEU A 235 -5.75 15.64 10.58
CA LEU A 235 -6.66 14.53 10.93
C LEU A 235 -7.14 14.55 12.40
N GLY A 236 -7.32 15.75 12.96
CA GLY A 236 -7.77 15.92 14.34
C GLY A 236 -6.67 15.74 15.38
N TYR A 237 -5.40 15.65 14.96
CA TYR A 237 -4.25 15.54 15.85
C TYR A 237 -3.15 16.55 15.51
N CYS A 238 -2.46 17.03 16.53
CA CYS A 238 -1.33 17.93 16.33
C CYS A 238 -0.14 17.17 15.76
N TRP A 239 0.52 17.78 14.78
CA TRP A 239 1.73 17.26 14.15
C TRP A 239 2.83 18.31 14.19
N SER A 240 4.08 17.88 14.08
CA SER A 240 5.25 18.75 13.93
C SER A 240 6.31 18.11 13.04
N TRP A 241 7.21 18.94 12.53
CA TRP A 241 8.33 18.51 11.71
C TRP A 241 9.41 17.82 12.53
N CYS A 242 9.95 16.72 12.02
CA CYS A 242 11.04 16.01 12.66
C CYS A 242 12.38 16.73 12.39
N TYR A 243 12.85 17.47 13.39
CA TYR A 243 14.17 18.10 13.35
C TYR A 243 15.34 17.12 13.56
N GLN A 244 15.09 16.00 14.22
CA GLN A 244 16.11 14.98 14.40
C GLN A 244 16.23 14.18 13.10
N ARG A 245 17.42 14.27 12.47
CA ARG A 245 17.92 13.47 11.30
C ARG A 245 17.84 14.09 9.90
N ASN A 246 17.59 15.40 9.72
CA ASN A 246 17.60 16.03 8.39
C ASN A 246 16.74 15.29 7.33
N SER A 247 15.76 14.48 7.74
CA SER A 247 15.12 13.51 6.85
C SER A 247 13.90 14.06 6.12
N GLY A 248 13.42 15.25 6.50
CA GLY A 248 12.24 15.85 5.89
C GLY A 248 10.94 15.10 6.19
N HIS A 249 10.85 14.53 7.39
CA HIS A 249 9.73 13.71 7.87
C HIS A 249 8.90 14.48 8.91
N TRP A 250 7.68 14.01 9.18
CA TRP A 250 6.77 14.59 10.18
C TRP A 250 6.26 13.52 11.16
N CYS A 251 5.68 13.95 12.27
CA CYS A 251 5.12 13.07 13.30
C CYS A 251 3.92 13.70 14.00
N TYR A 252 3.01 12.88 14.53
CA TYR A 252 2.05 13.36 15.54
C TYR A 252 2.76 13.67 16.85
N THR A 253 2.33 14.73 17.53
CA THR A 253 2.99 15.26 18.71
C THR A 253 2.29 14.85 20.01
N THR A 254 3.03 14.94 21.11
CA THR A 254 2.56 14.70 22.48
C THR A 254 2.96 15.85 23.41
N LYS A 255 2.20 16.04 24.51
CA LYS A 255 2.49 17.06 25.54
C LYS A 255 3.58 16.64 26.54
N VAL A 256 4.04 15.38 26.53
CA VAL A 256 4.97 14.82 27.54
C VAL A 256 6.09 14.02 26.85
N GLN A 257 7.32 14.00 27.39
CA GLN A 257 8.39 13.20 26.78
C GLN A 257 8.18 11.68 26.94
N LYS A 258 8.24 11.01 25.78
CA LYS A 258 8.41 9.56 25.47
C LYS A 258 7.39 8.55 26.02
N ASN A 259 6.77 7.84 25.06
CA ASN A 259 6.21 6.47 25.12
C ASN A 259 4.76 6.24 25.56
N ASP A 260 3.91 7.26 25.74
CA ASP A 260 2.51 6.98 26.10
C ASP A 260 1.55 6.80 24.91
N LYS A 261 2.04 6.90 23.65
CA LYS A 261 1.23 6.84 22.40
C LYS A 261 0.00 7.79 22.37
N GLY A 262 -0.14 8.70 23.33
CA GLY A 262 -1.20 9.70 23.38
C GLY A 262 -0.90 10.86 22.44
N TRP A 263 -1.49 10.84 21.24
CA TRP A 263 -1.48 11.97 20.32
C TRP A 263 -2.34 13.11 20.87
N VAL A 264 -1.89 14.35 20.70
CA VAL A 264 -2.69 15.50 21.08
C VAL A 264 -3.78 15.73 20.06
N GLN A 265 -5.04 15.69 20.47
CA GLN A 265 -6.16 16.07 19.61
C GLN A 265 -6.23 17.58 19.40
N CYS A 266 -6.72 17.99 18.24
CA CYS A 266 -6.96 19.38 17.87
C CYS A 266 -8.18 19.50 16.95
N LYS A 267 -8.81 20.66 16.96
CA LYS A 267 -9.83 21.06 15.98
C LYS A 267 -9.27 22.08 14.97
N SER A 268 -8.20 22.76 15.32
CA SER A 268 -7.56 23.81 14.51
C SER A 268 -6.04 23.85 14.75
N SER A 269 -5.27 24.35 13.78
CA SER A 269 -3.80 24.43 13.91
C SER A 269 -3.32 25.35 15.04
N SER A 270 -4.14 26.32 15.46
CA SER A 270 -3.86 27.19 16.62
C SER A 270 -3.88 26.47 17.96
N GLU A 271 -4.44 25.26 18.02
CA GLU A 271 -4.43 24.43 19.24
C GLU A 271 -3.14 23.61 19.39
N CYS A 272 -2.27 23.64 18.37
CA CYS A 272 -1.02 22.89 18.33
C CYS A 272 0.17 23.78 18.70
N ASN A 273 1.29 23.16 19.10
CA ASN A 273 2.48 23.87 19.55
C ASN A 273 3.74 23.34 18.85
N GLU A 274 4.60 24.23 18.36
CA GLU A 274 5.90 23.90 17.74
C GLU A 274 6.84 23.15 18.67
N ASN A 275 6.75 23.40 19.97
CA ASN A 275 7.68 22.84 20.95
C ASN A 275 7.29 21.43 21.38
N TRP A 276 6.16 20.90 20.91
CA TRP A 276 5.76 19.53 21.22
C TRP A 276 6.59 18.53 20.42
N GLN A 277 7.00 17.47 21.10
CA GLN A 277 7.84 16.43 20.52
C GLN A 277 6.99 15.36 19.83
N CYS A 278 7.62 14.63 18.92
CA CYS A 278 7.04 13.44 18.31
C CYS A 278 6.64 12.41 19.36
N ALA A 279 5.41 11.92 19.26
CA ALA A 279 4.88 10.83 20.08
C ALA A 279 5.36 9.43 19.64
N GLY A 280 6.12 9.35 18.53
CA GLY A 280 6.58 8.12 17.90
C GLY A 280 7.61 8.36 16.79
N GLU A 281 7.83 7.36 15.94
CA GLU A 281 8.74 7.46 14.79
C GLU A 281 8.22 8.47 13.75
N CYS A 282 9.16 9.06 13.02
CA CYS A 282 8.86 10.05 11.98
C CYS A 282 8.40 9.36 10.70
N TYR A 283 7.19 9.66 10.24
CA TYR A 283 6.62 9.10 9.02
C TYR A 283 7.29 9.72 7.80
N SER A 284 7.66 8.87 6.83
CA SER A 284 8.15 9.33 5.53
C SER A 284 7.02 9.97 4.73
N LYS A 285 7.39 10.91 3.85
CA LYS A 285 6.50 11.64 2.94
C LYS A 285 5.58 10.74 2.12
#